data_AF-A0A8S2XI53-F1
#
_entry.id   AF-A0A8S2XI53-F1
#
_cell.length_a   1.000
_cell.length_b   1.000
_cell.length_c   1.000
_cell.angle_alpha   90.00
_cell.angle_beta   90.00
_cell.angle_gamma   90.00
#
_symmetry.space_group_name_H-M   'P 1'
#
loop_
_entity.id
_entity.type
_entity.pdbx_description
1 polymer ?
#
loop_
_entity_poly.entity_id
_entity_poly.type
_entity_poly.pdbx_seq_one_letter_code
_entity_poly.pdbx_strand_id
1 'polypeptide(L)'
;MSEQLTNVKSVFHKRFANLSSAISNRLWRNADTNYKCDVLLTFPELIDDRVIVWFLEKFIQLQPDIRVSIKHHFTTGVYGFYLTFTYERVLKGAEALQLEKPIKQEFGGGYQRLLFHELDIYEGVEDEDKFFSTQERQSIVFHLLYSIRILENETLNGIKFKIDQSLIQRGLEKKLISQVIPLHNKEQLNHLRETWVWPKNIFKAQPIVDIRQYFGVKIALYFCWLSFYTRALCLPALYGTYIWYYSGQSQ
;
A
#
# COMPACT_ATOMS: atom_id res chain seq x y z
N MET A 1 -14.79 -11.59 -45.25
CA MET A 1 -13.64 -12.48 -45.39
C MET A 1 -12.70 -12.23 -44.20
N SER A 2 -12.94 -12.73 -43.00
CA SER A 2 -13.12 -14.13 -42.59
C SER A 2 -11.87 -14.85 -42.07
N GLU A 3 -10.73 -14.19 -41.80
CA GLU A 3 -9.54 -14.96 -41.37
C GLU A 3 -8.77 -14.48 -40.14
N GLN A 4 -9.02 -13.30 -39.57
CA GLN A 4 -8.34 -12.88 -38.32
C GLN A 4 -9.27 -12.97 -37.09
N LEU A 5 -10.50 -13.46 -37.32
CA LEU A 5 -11.58 -13.65 -36.36
C LEU A 5 -11.62 -15.05 -35.72
N THR A 6 -10.63 -15.90 -35.95
CA THR A 6 -10.74 -17.34 -35.60
C THR A 6 -9.94 -17.77 -34.37
N ASN A 7 -8.88 -17.06 -33.94
CA ASN A 7 -7.92 -17.65 -32.98
C ASN A 7 -7.93 -17.12 -31.52
N VAL A 8 -8.69 -16.08 -31.18
CA VAL A 8 -8.85 -15.64 -29.76
C VAL A 8 -10.28 -15.88 -29.22
N LYS A 9 -11.22 -16.23 -30.11
CA LYS A 9 -12.63 -16.50 -29.77
C LYS A 9 -12.91 -17.90 -29.21
N SER A 10 -11.97 -18.85 -29.31
CA SER A 10 -12.24 -20.27 -29.00
C SER A 10 -12.13 -20.64 -27.51
N VAL A 11 -11.39 -19.88 -26.68
CA VAL A 11 -11.03 -20.37 -25.33
C VAL A 11 -11.63 -19.53 -24.20
N PHE A 12 -11.84 -18.23 -24.39
CA PHE A 12 -12.25 -17.32 -23.30
C PHE A 12 -13.75 -16.99 -23.26
N HIS A 13 -14.54 -17.31 -24.30
CA HIS A 13 -15.91 -16.77 -24.44
C HIS A 13 -17.03 -17.65 -23.84
N LYS A 14 -16.79 -18.95 -23.58
CA LYS A 14 -17.88 -19.86 -23.16
C LYS A 14 -18.06 -20.03 -21.65
N ARG A 15 -17.07 -19.67 -20.82
CA ARG A 15 -17.12 -20.00 -19.37
C ARG A 15 -17.59 -18.86 -18.45
N PHE A 16 -17.67 -17.63 -18.94
CA PHE A 16 -18.08 -16.47 -18.13
C PHE A 16 -19.48 -15.94 -18.45
N ALA A 17 -20.21 -16.60 -19.34
CA ALA A 17 -21.55 -16.17 -19.79
C ALA A 17 -22.63 -16.19 -18.69
N ASN A 18 -22.36 -16.78 -17.52
CA ASN A 18 -23.32 -16.90 -16.43
C ASN A 18 -23.13 -15.86 -15.31
N LEU A 19 -22.08 -15.03 -15.36
CA LEU A 19 -22.00 -13.85 -14.50
C LEU A 19 -22.83 -12.73 -15.12
N SER A 20 -23.74 -12.13 -14.34
CA SER A 20 -24.71 -11.14 -14.84
C SER A 20 -24.02 -10.06 -15.69
N SER A 21 -24.56 -9.81 -16.89
CA SER A 21 -23.98 -8.91 -17.89
C SER A 21 -23.80 -7.46 -17.40
N ALA A 22 -24.53 -7.06 -16.36
CA ALA A 22 -24.43 -5.75 -15.74
C ALA A 22 -23.17 -5.57 -14.87
N ILE A 23 -22.74 -6.65 -14.18
CA ILE A 23 -21.57 -6.62 -13.29
C ILE A 23 -20.29 -6.63 -14.12
N SER A 24 -20.20 -7.49 -15.14
CA SER A 24 -19.02 -7.54 -16.02
C SER A 24 -18.76 -6.19 -16.71
N ASN A 25 -19.77 -5.58 -17.35
CA ASN A 25 -19.61 -4.31 -18.07
C ASN A 25 -19.23 -3.12 -17.17
N ARG A 26 -19.60 -3.12 -15.88
CA ARG A 26 -19.15 -2.10 -14.91
C ARG A 26 -17.72 -2.33 -14.44
N LEU A 27 -17.32 -3.60 -14.25
CA LEU A 27 -15.97 -3.97 -13.82
C LEU A 27 -14.91 -3.63 -14.87
N TRP A 28 -15.22 -3.84 -16.16
CA TRP A 28 -14.31 -3.48 -17.25
C TRP A 28 -14.17 -1.96 -17.45
N ARG A 29 -15.14 -1.14 -17.04
CA ARG A 29 -15.06 0.34 -17.11
C ARG A 29 -14.10 0.96 -16.08
N ASN A 30 -13.76 0.25 -15.00
CA ASN A 30 -12.88 0.76 -13.93
C ASN A 30 -11.42 0.32 -14.08
N ALA A 31 -11.06 -0.31 -15.20
CA ALA A 31 -9.71 -0.79 -15.49
C ALA A 31 -8.84 0.25 -16.22
N ASP A 32 -9.03 1.54 -15.96
CA ASP A 32 -8.15 2.59 -16.51
C ASP A 32 -6.75 2.56 -15.90
N THR A 33 -5.76 2.75 -16.73
CA THR A 33 -4.34 2.52 -16.44
C THR A 33 -3.66 3.62 -15.62
N ASN A 34 -4.40 4.63 -15.14
CA ASN A 34 -3.88 5.85 -14.49
C ASN A 34 -4.27 6.04 -13.01
N TYR A 35 -4.88 5.06 -12.35
CA TYR A 35 -5.36 5.28 -10.98
C TYR A 35 -4.25 5.28 -9.92
N LYS A 36 -4.36 6.24 -9.00
CA LYS A 36 -3.69 6.29 -7.70
C LYS A 36 -4.11 5.06 -6.89
N CYS A 37 -3.23 4.07 -6.79
CA CYS A 37 -3.47 2.83 -6.05
C CYS A 37 -2.53 2.74 -4.85
N ASP A 38 -3.04 2.25 -3.73
CA ASP A 38 -2.29 2.19 -2.48
C ASP A 38 -1.70 0.80 -2.23
N VAL A 39 -2.42 -0.26 -2.64
CA VAL A 39 -2.08 -1.65 -2.34
C VAL A 39 -2.28 -2.55 -3.56
N LEU A 40 -1.39 -3.53 -3.74
CA LEU A 40 -1.50 -4.60 -4.72
C LEU A 40 -1.71 -5.94 -4.01
N LEU A 41 -2.80 -6.61 -4.33
CA LEU A 41 -3.09 -7.98 -3.93
C LEU A 41 -2.83 -8.89 -5.13
N THR A 42 -2.02 -9.92 -4.95
CA THR A 42 -1.67 -10.87 -6.02
C THR A 42 -2.21 -12.26 -5.74
N PHE A 43 -2.57 -12.97 -6.79
CA PHE A 43 -3.01 -14.36 -6.73
C PHE A 43 -1.87 -15.31 -7.15
N PRO A 44 -1.93 -16.60 -6.76
CA PRO A 44 -1.03 -17.63 -7.32
C PRO A 44 -1.20 -17.79 -8.84
N GLU A 45 -0.14 -18.24 -9.52
CA GLU A 45 -0.11 -18.42 -10.99
C GLU A 45 -1.18 -19.37 -11.55
N LEU A 46 -1.57 -20.39 -10.77
CA LEU A 46 -2.50 -21.44 -11.20
C LEU A 46 -3.87 -21.32 -10.53
N ILE A 47 -4.27 -20.12 -10.12
CA ILE A 47 -5.59 -19.91 -9.50
C ILE A 47 -6.70 -20.05 -10.55
N ASP A 48 -7.84 -20.65 -10.17
CA ASP A 48 -9.03 -20.68 -11.03
C ASP A 48 -9.64 -19.28 -11.13
N ASP A 49 -9.99 -18.85 -12.33
CA ASP A 49 -10.64 -17.56 -12.59
C ASP A 49 -11.91 -17.36 -11.74
N ARG A 50 -12.61 -18.45 -11.40
CA ARG A 50 -13.77 -18.41 -10.50
C ARG A 50 -13.42 -17.84 -9.13
N VAL A 51 -12.22 -18.11 -8.62
CA VAL A 51 -11.73 -17.58 -7.34
C VAL A 51 -11.52 -16.08 -7.45
N ILE A 52 -10.87 -15.62 -8.54
CA ILE A 52 -10.60 -14.21 -8.79
C ILE A 52 -11.92 -13.43 -8.82
N VAL A 53 -12.87 -13.92 -9.61
CA VAL A 53 -14.19 -13.31 -9.75
C VAL A 53 -14.93 -13.30 -8.42
N TRP A 54 -14.89 -14.39 -7.64
CA TRP A 54 -15.53 -14.44 -6.33
C TRP A 54 -14.93 -13.41 -5.36
N PHE A 55 -13.60 -13.27 -5.30
CA PHE A 55 -12.97 -12.25 -4.46
C PHE A 55 -13.39 -10.84 -4.88
N LEU A 56 -13.44 -10.57 -6.18
CA LEU A 56 -13.89 -9.28 -6.70
C LEU A 56 -15.33 -8.95 -6.29
N GLU A 57 -16.25 -9.91 -6.45
CA GLU A 57 -17.63 -9.78 -5.99
C GLU A 57 -17.70 -9.53 -4.49
N LYS A 58 -16.89 -10.23 -3.69
CA LYS A 58 -16.84 -10.04 -2.25
C LYS A 58 -16.30 -8.68 -1.84
N PHE A 59 -15.28 -8.16 -2.49
CA PHE A 59 -14.80 -6.81 -2.19
C PHE A 59 -15.89 -5.77 -2.45
N ILE A 60 -16.57 -5.87 -3.59
CA ILE A 60 -17.62 -4.91 -3.98
C ILE A 60 -18.85 -5.05 -3.07
N GLN A 61 -19.24 -6.27 -2.70
CA GLN A 61 -20.36 -6.52 -1.81
C GLN A 61 -20.09 -6.05 -0.38
N LEU A 62 -18.90 -6.32 0.16
CA LEU A 62 -18.57 -6.06 1.56
C LEU A 62 -18.11 -4.62 1.81
N GLN A 63 -17.53 -3.95 0.81
CA GLN A 63 -17.05 -2.57 0.91
C GLN A 63 -17.40 -1.79 -0.38
N PRO A 64 -18.51 -1.04 -0.42
CA PRO A 64 -18.87 -0.25 -1.60
C PRO A 64 -17.87 0.88 -1.89
N ASP A 65 -17.13 1.33 -0.87
CA ASP A 65 -16.14 2.40 -0.95
C ASP A 65 -14.77 1.94 -1.49
N ILE A 66 -14.62 0.66 -1.84
CA ILE A 66 -13.37 0.12 -2.41
C ILE A 66 -13.36 0.28 -3.93
N ARG A 67 -12.24 0.75 -4.47
CA ARG A 67 -11.97 0.76 -5.92
C ARG A 67 -10.97 -0.34 -6.23
N VAL A 68 -11.38 -1.26 -7.09
CA VAL A 68 -10.58 -2.41 -7.53
C VAL A 68 -10.30 -2.30 -9.02
N SER A 69 -9.02 -2.30 -9.40
CA SER A 69 -8.58 -2.40 -10.78
C SER A 69 -7.82 -3.72 -10.98
N ILE A 70 -8.20 -4.48 -12.00
CA ILE A 70 -7.66 -5.82 -12.25
C ILE A 70 -6.65 -5.71 -13.39
N LYS A 71 -5.46 -6.27 -13.18
CA LYS A 71 -4.46 -6.41 -14.25
C LYS A 71 -3.94 -7.84 -14.30
N HIS A 72 -3.75 -8.33 -15.52
CA HIS A 72 -3.05 -9.58 -15.78
C HIS A 72 -1.58 -9.26 -16.11
N HIS A 73 -0.66 -9.84 -15.37
CA HIS A 73 0.77 -9.66 -15.58
C HIS A 73 1.28 -10.75 -16.52
N PHE A 74 1.39 -10.42 -17.81
CA PHE A 74 1.78 -11.40 -18.86
C PHE A 74 3.09 -12.13 -18.58
N THR A 75 4.08 -11.47 -17.96
CA THR A 75 5.39 -12.06 -17.69
C THR A 75 5.34 -13.13 -16.59
N THR A 76 4.46 -12.97 -15.60
CA THR A 76 4.32 -13.90 -14.48
C THR A 76 3.10 -14.80 -14.61
N GLY A 77 2.18 -14.51 -15.52
CA GLY A 77 0.89 -15.21 -15.64
C GLY A 77 -0.05 -14.97 -14.45
N VAL A 78 0.23 -13.96 -13.62
CA VAL A 78 -0.50 -13.70 -12.37
C VAL A 78 -1.53 -12.58 -12.55
N TYR A 79 -2.70 -12.76 -11.96
CA TYR A 79 -3.66 -11.69 -11.77
C TYR A 79 -3.32 -10.86 -10.52
N GLY A 80 -3.44 -9.55 -10.66
CA GLY A 80 -3.24 -8.58 -9.58
C GLY A 80 -4.45 -7.67 -9.43
N PHE A 81 -4.89 -7.47 -8.18
CA PHE A 81 -5.87 -6.47 -7.79
C PHE A 81 -5.16 -5.25 -7.24
N TYR A 82 -5.31 -4.14 -7.94
CA TYR A 82 -4.88 -2.83 -7.52
C TYR A 82 -6.02 -2.18 -6.73
N LEU A 83 -5.79 -1.98 -5.44
CA LEU A 83 -6.80 -1.60 -4.47
C LEU A 83 -6.52 -0.19 -3.95
N THR A 84 -7.60 0.58 -3.81
CA THR A 84 -7.63 1.85 -3.08
C THR A 84 -9.04 2.06 -2.51
N PHE A 85 -9.18 2.93 -1.52
CA PHE A 85 -10.48 3.34 -0.99
C PHE A 85 -10.81 4.77 -1.42
N THR A 86 -12.07 5.16 -1.27
CA THR A 86 -12.46 6.57 -1.34
C THR A 86 -11.81 7.36 -0.20
N TYR A 87 -11.57 8.66 -0.41
CA TYR A 87 -10.96 9.52 0.60
C TYR A 87 -11.76 9.55 1.90
N GLU A 88 -13.09 9.63 1.79
CA GLU A 88 -14.00 9.59 2.93
C GLU A 88 -13.81 8.32 3.78
N ARG A 89 -13.66 7.17 3.13
CA ARG A 89 -13.44 5.90 3.82
C ARG A 89 -12.06 5.84 4.47
N VAL A 90 -11.04 6.42 3.84
CA VAL A 90 -9.70 6.58 4.42
C VAL A 90 -9.75 7.48 5.67
N LEU A 91 -10.51 8.58 5.65
CA LEU A 91 -10.68 9.44 6.83
C LEU A 91 -11.32 8.71 8.02
N LYS A 92 -12.39 7.93 7.78
CA LYS A 92 -12.99 7.05 8.81
C LYS A 92 -12.00 5.99 9.31
N GLY A 93 -11.18 5.45 8.42
CA GLY A 93 -10.13 4.49 8.77
C GLY A 93 -9.01 5.12 9.61
N ALA A 94 -8.68 6.39 9.36
CA ALA A 94 -7.70 7.15 10.14
C ALA A 94 -8.18 7.44 11.57
N GLU A 95 -9.46 7.79 11.73
CA GLU A 95 -10.11 7.91 13.05
C GLU A 95 -10.07 6.58 13.81
N ALA A 96 -10.38 5.46 13.15
CA ALA A 96 -10.29 4.12 13.76
C ALA A 96 -8.86 3.75 14.20
N LEU A 97 -7.84 4.25 13.50
CA LEU A 97 -6.43 4.12 13.87
C LEU A 97 -5.95 5.18 14.88
N GLN A 98 -6.83 6.10 15.30
CA GLN A 98 -6.53 7.19 16.23
C GLN A 98 -5.34 8.05 15.78
N LEU A 99 -5.23 8.30 14.47
CA LEU A 99 -4.15 9.13 13.94
C LEU A 99 -4.29 10.58 14.42
N GLU A 100 -3.18 11.18 14.82
CA GLU A 100 -3.13 12.59 15.20
C GLU A 100 -2.76 13.45 14.00
N LYS A 101 -3.46 14.57 13.84
CA LYS A 101 -3.27 15.54 12.75
C LYS A 101 -3.15 16.96 13.30
N PRO A 102 -2.39 17.82 12.60
CA PRO A 102 -2.26 19.21 12.99
C PRO A 102 -3.58 19.95 12.82
N ILE A 103 -3.92 20.79 13.79
CA ILE A 103 -5.08 21.68 13.76
C ILE A 103 -4.67 23.02 13.13
N LYS A 104 -5.56 23.64 12.36
CA LYS A 104 -5.37 25.01 11.85
C LYS A 104 -5.14 25.99 13.01
N GLN A 105 -4.30 26.99 12.77
CA GLN A 105 -3.92 27.99 13.78
C GLN A 105 -5.12 28.76 14.35
N GLU A 106 -6.16 28.99 13.55
CA GLU A 106 -7.39 29.69 13.95
C GLU A 106 -8.21 28.95 15.03
N PHE A 107 -8.02 27.63 15.16
CA PHE A 107 -8.66 26.80 16.20
C PHE A 107 -7.71 26.47 17.36
N GLY A 108 -6.59 27.19 17.50
CA GLY A 108 -5.63 27.03 18.61
C GLY A 108 -4.37 26.23 18.27
N GLY A 109 -4.28 25.67 17.06
CA GLY A 109 -3.11 24.93 16.58
C GLY A 109 -2.84 23.63 17.36
N GLY A 110 -1.63 23.09 17.23
CA GLY A 110 -1.22 21.84 17.89
C GLY A 110 -1.65 20.58 17.13
N TYR A 111 -1.70 19.45 17.82
CA TYR A 111 -2.07 18.14 17.28
C TYR A 111 -3.24 17.56 18.06
N GLN A 112 -4.19 16.96 17.34
CA GLN A 112 -5.33 16.27 17.92
C GLN A 112 -5.66 15.02 17.11
N ARG A 113 -6.26 14.04 17.78
CA ARG A 113 -6.77 12.82 17.14
C ARG A 113 -7.84 13.18 16.12
N LEU A 114 -7.68 12.67 14.91
CA LEU A 114 -8.60 12.88 13.82
C LEU A 114 -9.99 12.34 14.17
N LEU A 115 -10.98 13.22 14.09
CA LEU A 115 -12.41 12.90 14.23
C LEU A 115 -13.09 13.13 12.89
N PHE A 116 -13.84 12.13 12.41
CA PHE A 116 -14.46 12.21 11.08
C PHE A 116 -15.58 13.26 11.00
N HIS A 117 -16.23 13.57 12.11
CA HIS A 117 -17.31 14.57 12.16
C HIS A 117 -16.81 16.02 12.29
N GLU A 118 -15.51 16.24 12.50
CA GLU A 118 -14.90 17.56 12.77
C GLU A 118 -13.72 17.83 11.82
N LEU A 119 -13.85 17.48 10.54
CA LEU A 119 -12.74 17.54 9.60
C LEU A 119 -12.23 18.97 9.32
N ASP A 120 -13.11 19.96 9.37
CA ASP A 120 -12.83 21.35 8.98
C ASP A 120 -11.75 22.02 9.84
N ILE A 121 -11.46 21.49 11.04
CA ILE A 121 -10.45 22.05 11.95
C ILE A 121 -9.02 21.64 11.58
N TYR A 122 -8.83 20.58 10.79
CA TYR A 122 -7.50 20.04 10.50
C TYR A 122 -6.81 20.76 9.34
N GLU A 123 -5.51 20.96 9.47
CA GLU A 123 -4.70 21.61 8.44
C GLU A 123 -4.54 20.70 7.21
N GLY A 124 -4.80 21.25 6.03
CA GLY A 124 -4.59 20.54 4.75
C GLY A 124 -5.59 19.43 4.44
N VAL A 125 -6.71 19.33 5.17
CA VAL A 125 -7.73 18.28 4.98
C VAL A 125 -8.36 18.27 3.57
N GLU A 126 -8.37 19.43 2.91
CA GLU A 126 -8.86 19.61 1.53
C GLU A 126 -7.96 18.96 0.48
N ASP A 127 -6.67 18.76 0.77
CA ASP A 127 -5.70 18.16 -0.15
C ASP A 127 -5.58 16.66 0.12
N GLU A 128 -6.41 15.84 -0.53
CA GLU A 128 -6.40 14.37 -0.41
C GLU A 128 -5.01 13.76 -0.68
N ASP A 129 -4.21 14.38 -1.56
CA ASP A 129 -2.91 13.86 -1.96
C ASP A 129 -1.85 14.03 -0.88
N LYS A 130 -1.98 15.07 -0.03
CA LYS A 130 -0.97 15.43 0.97
C LYS A 130 -1.41 15.29 2.41
N PHE A 131 -2.72 15.26 2.68
CA PHE A 131 -3.23 15.20 4.06
C PHE A 131 -2.72 13.98 4.83
N PHE A 132 -2.67 12.83 4.15
CA PHE A 132 -2.02 11.63 4.65
C PHE A 132 -0.68 11.43 3.97
N SER A 133 0.36 11.20 4.76
CA SER A 133 1.63 10.70 4.25
C SER A 133 1.44 9.33 3.58
N THR A 134 2.34 8.95 2.67
CA THR A 134 2.26 7.65 1.98
C THR A 134 2.20 6.49 2.97
N GLN A 135 2.97 6.56 4.06
CA GLN A 135 2.95 5.51 5.07
C GLN A 135 1.61 5.46 5.84
N GLU A 136 1.08 6.61 6.27
CA GLU A 136 -0.22 6.65 6.97
C GLU A 136 -1.33 6.14 6.07
N ARG A 137 -1.38 6.60 4.81
CA ARG A 137 -2.39 6.18 3.83
C ARG A 137 -2.37 4.67 3.64
N GLN A 138 -1.18 4.09 3.43
CA GLN A 138 -1.04 2.64 3.30
C GLN A 138 -1.44 1.91 4.58
N SER A 139 -1.07 2.42 5.76
CA SER A 139 -1.45 1.83 7.05
C SER A 139 -2.97 1.80 7.23
N ILE A 140 -3.66 2.88 6.87
CA ILE A 140 -5.13 2.97 6.90
C ILE A 140 -5.75 1.97 5.93
N VAL A 141 -5.29 1.95 4.67
CA VAL A 141 -5.80 1.03 3.65
C VAL A 141 -5.61 -0.43 4.06
N PHE A 142 -4.44 -0.77 4.62
CA PHE A 142 -4.20 -2.10 5.16
C PHE A 142 -5.14 -2.44 6.31
N HIS A 143 -5.30 -1.53 7.27
CA HIS A 143 -6.24 -1.73 8.37
C HIS A 143 -7.66 -1.99 7.85
N LEU A 144 -8.13 -1.18 6.90
CA LEU A 144 -9.43 -1.34 6.26
C LEU A 144 -9.55 -2.70 5.54
N LEU A 145 -8.57 -3.09 4.72
CA LEU A 145 -8.57 -4.38 4.00
C LEU A 145 -8.61 -5.59 4.94
N TYR A 146 -7.76 -5.59 5.97
CA TYR A 146 -7.71 -6.69 6.93
C TYR A 146 -8.92 -6.73 7.87
N SER A 147 -9.59 -5.59 8.05
CA SER A 147 -10.85 -5.49 8.79
C SER A 147 -12.07 -6.02 8.03
N ILE A 148 -11.97 -6.30 6.72
CA ILE A 148 -13.08 -6.83 5.93
C ILE A 148 -13.48 -8.22 6.46
N ARG A 149 -14.70 -8.30 7.00
CA ARG A 149 -15.29 -9.52 7.54
C ARG A 149 -16.31 -10.13 6.61
N ILE A 150 -16.41 -11.45 6.65
CA ILE A 150 -17.36 -12.23 5.87
C ILE A 150 -18.71 -12.24 6.60
N LEU A 151 -19.79 -11.90 5.88
CA LEU A 151 -21.14 -11.78 6.45
C LEU A 151 -21.91 -13.11 6.48
N GLU A 152 -21.61 -14.02 5.56
CA GLU A 152 -22.34 -15.28 5.40
C GLU A 152 -21.39 -16.44 5.21
N ASN A 153 -21.79 -17.63 5.67
CA ASN A 153 -20.99 -18.83 5.50
C ASN A 153 -20.98 -19.23 4.02
N GLU A 154 -19.81 -19.28 3.42
CA GLU A 154 -19.65 -19.62 2.02
C GLU A 154 -18.56 -20.66 1.80
N THR A 155 -18.63 -21.33 0.66
CA THR A 155 -17.64 -22.31 0.26
C THR A 155 -17.13 -22.03 -1.13
N LEU A 156 -15.82 -21.87 -1.27
CA LEU A 156 -15.14 -21.68 -2.55
C LEU A 156 -14.13 -22.81 -2.74
N ASN A 157 -14.25 -23.60 -3.80
CA ASN A 157 -13.37 -24.73 -4.09
C ASN A 157 -13.17 -25.68 -2.88
N GLY A 158 -14.25 -25.97 -2.13
CA GLY A 158 -14.21 -26.81 -0.93
C GLY A 158 -13.63 -26.12 0.32
N ILE A 159 -13.14 -24.89 0.21
CA ILE A 159 -12.67 -24.09 1.34
C ILE A 159 -13.86 -23.37 1.96
N LYS A 160 -14.11 -23.66 3.24
CA LYS A 160 -15.14 -22.98 4.03
C LYS A 160 -14.62 -21.63 4.54
N PHE A 161 -15.41 -20.60 4.28
CA PHE A 161 -15.31 -19.26 4.82
C PHE A 161 -16.42 -19.10 5.86
N LYS A 162 -16.04 -18.84 7.10
CA LYS A 162 -16.98 -18.68 8.22
C LYS A 162 -17.37 -17.21 8.36
N ILE A 163 -18.56 -16.98 8.89
CA ILE A 163 -19.00 -15.64 9.33
C ILE A 163 -17.99 -15.01 10.30
N ASP A 164 -17.83 -13.70 10.20
CA ASP A 164 -16.94 -12.86 11.00
C ASP A 164 -15.42 -13.18 10.86
N GLN A 165 -15.05 -14.02 9.89
CA GLN A 165 -13.65 -14.23 9.54
C GLN A 165 -13.14 -13.11 8.62
N SER A 166 -11.88 -12.71 8.78
CA SER A 166 -11.22 -11.77 7.85
C SER A 166 -11.04 -12.41 6.48
N LEU A 167 -11.57 -11.75 5.43
CA LEU A 167 -11.51 -12.24 4.05
C LEU A 167 -10.06 -12.40 3.57
N ILE A 168 -9.23 -11.38 3.80
CA ILE A 168 -7.83 -11.34 3.36
C ILE A 168 -7.01 -12.39 4.10
N GLN A 169 -7.09 -12.41 5.43
CA GLN A 169 -6.31 -13.33 6.24
C GLN A 169 -6.64 -14.78 5.88
N ARG A 170 -7.93 -15.08 5.71
CA ARG A 170 -8.38 -16.40 5.29
C ARG A 170 -7.88 -16.77 3.89
N GLY A 171 -7.93 -15.82 2.95
CA GLY A 171 -7.41 -16.03 1.60
C GLY A 171 -5.91 -16.32 1.58
N LEU A 172 -5.13 -15.65 2.42
CA LEU A 172 -3.69 -15.90 2.58
C LEU A 172 -3.41 -17.26 3.23
N GLU A 173 -4.08 -17.59 4.33
CA GLU A 173 -3.95 -18.89 5.03
C GLU A 173 -4.20 -20.08 4.11
N LYS A 174 -5.17 -19.93 3.21
CA LYS A 174 -5.57 -20.97 2.26
C LYS A 174 -4.85 -20.89 0.91
N LYS A 175 -3.85 -20.01 0.79
CA LYS A 175 -3.05 -19.81 -0.43
C LYS A 175 -3.91 -19.50 -1.66
N LEU A 176 -5.08 -18.90 -1.44
CA LEU A 176 -5.90 -18.34 -2.52
C LEU A 176 -5.37 -16.96 -2.92
N ILE A 177 -4.84 -16.22 -1.95
CA ILE A 177 -4.10 -14.98 -2.15
C ILE A 177 -2.63 -15.28 -1.90
N SER A 178 -1.74 -14.80 -2.77
CA SER A 178 -0.30 -14.98 -2.62
C SER A 178 0.27 -13.97 -1.62
N GLN A 179 -0.01 -12.69 -1.82
CA GLN A 179 0.48 -11.61 -0.96
C GLN A 179 -0.30 -10.32 -1.20
N VAL A 180 -0.24 -9.44 -0.20
CA VAL A 180 -0.79 -8.08 -0.25
C VAL A 180 0.36 -7.12 0.06
N ILE A 181 0.74 -6.28 -0.90
CA ILE A 181 1.91 -5.41 -0.82
C ILE A 181 1.52 -3.94 -1.02
N PRO A 182 2.11 -2.99 -0.26
CA PRO A 182 1.94 -1.57 -0.53
C PRO A 182 2.58 -1.21 -1.86
N LEU A 183 1.95 -0.33 -2.63
CA LEU A 183 2.51 0.22 -3.85
C LEU A 183 3.27 1.51 -3.55
N HIS A 184 4.49 1.60 -4.09
CA HIS A 184 5.32 2.79 -3.94
C HIS A 184 4.77 3.98 -4.75
N ASN A 185 4.65 5.14 -4.09
CA ASN A 185 4.55 6.40 -4.82
C ASN A 185 5.92 6.70 -5.46
N LYS A 186 5.98 6.62 -6.80
CA LYS A 186 7.21 6.79 -7.57
C LYS A 186 7.77 8.20 -7.49
N GLU A 187 6.91 9.22 -7.46
CA GLU A 187 7.33 10.63 -7.42
C GLU A 187 8.04 10.95 -6.11
N GLN A 188 7.42 10.60 -4.98
CA GLN A 188 8.02 10.80 -3.66
C GLN A 188 9.29 9.96 -3.47
N LEU A 189 9.33 8.73 -4.00
CA LEU A 189 10.51 7.88 -3.93
C LEU A 189 11.68 8.46 -4.73
N ASN A 190 11.41 8.99 -5.93
CA ASN A 190 12.43 9.63 -6.76
C ASN A 190 12.97 10.89 -6.09
N HIS A 191 12.09 11.72 -5.54
CA HIS A 191 12.50 12.90 -4.75
C HIS A 191 13.41 12.49 -3.58
N LEU A 192 13.00 11.48 -2.79
CA LEU A 192 13.79 11.00 -1.66
C LEU A 192 15.14 10.42 -2.13
N ARG A 193 15.18 9.72 -3.26
CA ARG A 193 16.43 9.19 -3.83
C ARG A 193 17.40 10.31 -4.21
N GLU A 194 16.89 11.40 -4.78
CA GLU A 194 17.70 12.56 -5.18
C GLU A 194 18.20 13.38 -3.99
N THR A 195 17.36 13.58 -2.96
CA THR A 195 17.75 14.38 -1.79
C THR A 195 18.63 13.60 -0.80
N TRP A 196 18.41 12.30 -0.64
CA TRP A 196 19.10 11.49 0.36
C TRP A 196 20.24 10.64 -0.18
N VAL A 197 20.00 9.80 -1.18
CA VAL A 197 20.92 8.71 -1.59
C VAL A 197 21.94 9.15 -2.65
N TRP A 198 21.73 10.31 -3.25
CA TRP A 198 22.59 10.79 -4.33
C TRP A 198 24.02 11.08 -3.82
N PRO A 199 25.08 10.73 -4.57
CA PRO A 199 26.47 10.82 -4.09
C PRO A 199 26.89 12.21 -3.61
N LYS A 200 26.32 13.27 -4.20
CA LYS A 200 26.57 14.66 -3.80
C LYS A 200 26.08 15.00 -2.39
N ASN A 201 25.18 14.18 -1.81
CA ASN A 201 24.52 14.45 -0.54
C ASN A 201 25.04 13.55 0.60
N ILE A 202 26.07 12.74 0.39
CA ILE A 202 26.62 11.81 1.40
C ILE A 202 27.06 12.54 2.68
N PHE A 203 27.56 13.76 2.56
CA PHE A 203 28.00 14.59 3.71
C PHE A 203 26.88 15.45 4.31
N LYS A 204 25.67 15.46 3.73
CA LYS A 204 24.54 16.21 4.28
C LYS A 204 23.88 15.42 5.41
N ALA A 205 23.18 16.14 6.29
CA ALA A 205 22.30 15.49 7.27
C ALA A 205 21.20 14.70 6.53
N GLN A 206 20.92 13.49 7.01
CA GLN A 206 19.89 12.63 6.42
C GLN A 206 18.50 13.26 6.64
N PRO A 207 17.61 13.27 5.63
CA PRO A 207 16.26 13.82 5.75
C PRO A 207 15.34 12.83 6.49
N ILE A 208 15.52 12.70 7.82
CA ILE A 208 14.81 11.72 8.64
C ILE A 208 13.29 11.92 8.61
N VAL A 209 12.81 13.17 8.52
CA VAL A 209 11.38 13.49 8.47
C VAL A 209 10.75 12.94 7.19
N ASP A 210 11.40 13.11 6.04
CA ASP A 210 10.91 12.61 4.75
C ASP A 210 10.94 11.07 4.71
N ILE A 211 11.99 10.47 5.26
CA ILE A 211 12.08 9.01 5.44
C ILE A 211 10.93 8.52 6.33
N ARG A 212 10.59 9.24 7.41
CA ARG A 212 9.48 8.91 8.31
C ARG A 212 8.14 9.00 7.61
N GLN A 213 7.90 10.04 6.83
CA GLN A 213 6.64 10.22 6.10
C GLN A 213 6.45 9.14 5.01
N TYR A 214 7.53 8.72 4.36
CA TYR A 214 7.45 7.73 3.28
C TYR A 214 7.46 6.27 3.77
N PHE A 215 8.40 5.92 4.66
CA PHE A 215 8.63 4.54 5.12
C PHE A 215 8.08 4.26 6.53
N GLY A 216 7.70 5.29 7.28
CA GLY A 216 7.21 5.17 8.64
C GLY A 216 8.29 5.29 9.71
N VAL A 217 7.81 5.35 10.96
CA VAL A 217 8.64 5.61 12.14
C VAL A 217 9.71 4.55 12.36
N LYS A 218 9.41 3.26 12.16
CA LYS A 218 10.36 2.17 12.40
C LYS A 218 11.61 2.28 11.53
N ILE A 219 11.42 2.53 10.24
CA ILE A 219 12.54 2.65 9.28
C ILE A 219 13.28 3.97 9.51
N ALA A 220 12.56 5.07 9.74
CA ALA A 220 13.19 6.35 10.07
C ALA A 220 14.03 6.30 11.34
N LEU A 221 13.57 5.58 12.37
CA LEU A 221 14.30 5.40 13.63
C LEU A 221 15.59 4.59 13.41
N TYR A 222 15.54 3.56 12.58
CA TYR A 222 16.74 2.81 12.19
C TYR A 222 17.80 3.73 11.57
N PHE A 223 17.41 4.57 10.60
CA PHE A 223 18.34 5.51 9.96
C PHE A 223 18.82 6.62 10.90
N CYS A 224 17.94 7.10 11.79
CA CYS A 224 18.31 8.04 12.85
C CYS A 224 19.41 7.44 13.75
N TRP A 225 19.19 6.21 14.24
CA TRP A 225 20.15 5.48 15.06
C TRP A 225 21.46 5.21 14.33
N LEU A 226 21.40 4.79 13.07
CA LEU A 226 22.58 4.59 12.23
C LEU A 226 23.39 5.90 12.10
N SER A 227 22.72 7.02 11.83
CA SER A 227 23.38 8.33 11.72
C SER A 227 24.03 8.78 13.02
N PHE A 228 23.40 8.49 14.17
CA PHE A 228 23.97 8.73 15.49
C PHE A 228 25.21 7.86 15.72
N TYR A 229 25.11 6.56 15.45
CA TYR A 229 26.20 5.61 15.66
C TYR A 229 27.42 5.92 14.78
N THR A 230 27.23 6.24 13.50
CA THR A 230 28.31 6.64 12.60
C THR A 230 29.04 7.88 13.12
N ARG A 231 28.32 8.88 13.63
CA ARG A 231 28.94 10.08 14.24
C ARG A 231 29.67 9.76 15.53
N ALA A 232 29.12 8.88 16.37
CA ALA A 232 29.76 8.44 17.60
C ALA A 232 31.09 7.69 17.33
N LEU A 233 31.14 6.88 16.26
CA LEU A 233 32.35 6.17 15.85
C LEU A 233 33.44 7.06 15.26
N CYS A 234 33.12 8.26 14.76
CA CYS A 234 34.13 9.18 14.24
C CYS A 234 35.19 9.54 15.31
N LEU A 235 34.80 9.69 16.59
CA LEU A 235 35.74 10.04 17.66
C LEU A 235 36.76 8.93 17.94
N PRO A 236 36.35 7.67 18.23
CA PRO A 236 37.28 6.55 18.34
C PRO A 236 38.10 6.32 17.07
N ALA A 237 37.51 6.51 15.88
CA ALA A 237 38.24 6.34 14.62
C ALA A 237 39.39 7.34 14.49
N LEU A 238 39.14 8.63 14.77
CA LEU A 238 40.17 9.67 14.75
C LEU A 238 41.25 9.44 15.82
N TYR A 239 40.86 9.00 17.02
CA TYR A 239 41.80 8.71 18.08
C TYR A 239 42.66 7.47 17.77
N GLY A 240 42.05 6.41 17.24
CA GLY A 240 42.74 5.20 16.83
C GLY A 240 43.73 5.44 15.69
N THR A 241 43.34 6.23 14.67
CA THR A 241 44.25 6.60 13.57
C THR A 241 45.39 7.48 14.05
N TYR A 242 45.14 8.41 14.99
CA TYR A 242 46.17 9.20 15.64
C TYR A 242 47.21 8.29 16.32
N ILE A 243 46.78 7.37 17.20
CA ILE A 243 47.70 6.45 17.89
C ILE A 243 48.50 5.63 16.87
N TRP A 244 47.83 5.03 15.89
CA TRP A 244 48.47 4.17 14.89
C TRP A 244 49.58 4.90 14.12
N TYR A 245 49.36 6.17 13.76
CA TYR A 245 50.35 6.97 13.06
C TYR A 245 51.61 7.24 13.90
N TYR A 246 51.45 7.59 15.18
CA TYR A 246 52.60 7.90 16.06
C TYR A 246 53.32 6.65 16.60
N SER A 247 52.59 5.57 16.89
CA SER A 247 53.22 4.31 17.28
C SER A 247 53.98 3.66 16.13
N GLY A 248 53.51 3.82 14.90
CA GLY A 248 54.21 3.35 13.69
C GLY A 248 55.49 4.12 13.37
N GLN A 249 55.67 5.35 13.87
CA GLN A 249 56.91 6.12 13.69
C GLN A 249 57.99 5.80 14.73
N SER A 250 57.66 5.06 15.79
CA SER A 250 58.57 4.74 16.91
C SER A 250 59.12 3.31 16.87
N GLN A 251 58.91 2.59 15.75
CA GLN A 251 59.56 1.33 15.38
C GLN A 251 60.48 1.56 14.18
#